data_AF-A0A7X9KCY1-F1
#
_entry.id   AF-A0A7X9KCY1-F1
#
_cell.length_a   1.000
_cell.length_b   1.000
_cell.length_c   1.000
_cell.angle_alpha   90.00
_cell.angle_beta   90.00
_cell.angle_gamma   90.00
#
_symmetry.space_group_name_H-M   'P 1'
#
loop_
_entity.id
_entity.type
_entity.pdbx_description
1 polymer ?
#
loop_
_entity_poly.entity_id
_entity_poly.type
_entity_poly.pdbx_seq_one_letter_code
_entity_poly.pdbx_strand_id
1 'polypeptide(L)'
;MGQITSEFMLQVQRTSFDGFSEKTLHETKKAVIDTIGCMLAGTRSPIGKATMEVFEGFGGQPESSVIGSTRKVPAAIAAYINAETCVGPDLSDNYQPESVILSHPGEAVIPAVLALGEKKGCTLRDLYTAVVVGYETAGRYALAIEPRRPEVYSFSTHYTLAAAVGCGKILGFSDEEMEKNLGMAGALASLPVTGQMWGFRKRPASWHRDMPGHSNFSAVIASQYIRAGFEGSRSLLDPETEFYKIAGSDHFNPDHLLKDWGKKYVIDELTFKQVPT
;
A
#
# COMPACT_ATOMS: atom_id res chain seq x y z
N MET A 1 6.08 -23.09 8.46
CA MET A 1 4.90 -22.20 8.43
C MET A 1 5.04 -21.26 9.61
N GLY A 2 4.92 -19.94 9.39
CA GLY A 2 5.01 -18.97 10.48
C GLY A 2 3.66 -18.79 11.17
N GLN A 3 3.63 -18.87 12.50
CA GLN A 3 2.37 -18.79 13.26
C GLN A 3 1.74 -17.40 13.11
N ILE A 4 2.52 -16.32 13.27
CA ILE A 4 2.01 -14.95 13.27
C ILE A 4 1.56 -14.53 11.87
N THR A 5 2.35 -14.86 10.84
CA THR A 5 1.98 -14.56 9.45
C THR A 5 0.68 -15.27 9.08
N SER A 6 0.52 -16.54 9.45
CA SER A 6 -0.69 -17.31 9.16
C SER A 6 -1.92 -16.74 9.89
N GLU A 7 -1.80 -16.41 11.18
CA GLU A 7 -2.90 -15.82 11.96
C GLU A 7 -3.36 -14.48 11.39
N PHE A 8 -2.41 -13.64 10.97
CA PHE A 8 -2.70 -12.36 10.33
C PHE A 8 -3.39 -12.53 8.97
N MET A 9 -2.90 -13.43 8.11
CA MET A 9 -3.51 -13.72 6.81
C MET A 9 -4.91 -14.33 6.95
N LEU A 10 -5.15 -15.16 7.97
CA LEU A 10 -6.49 -15.69 8.26
C LEU A 10 -7.50 -14.58 8.58
N GLN A 11 -7.10 -13.54 9.32
CA GLN A 11 -8.00 -12.41 9.61
C GLN A 11 -8.26 -11.54 8.38
N VAL A 12 -7.22 -11.29 7.57
CA VAL A 12 -7.35 -10.67 6.25
C VAL A 12 -8.38 -11.46 5.42
N GLN A 13 -8.27 -12.79 5.40
CA GLN A 13 -9.13 -13.64 4.59
C GLN A 13 -10.58 -13.65 5.05
N ARG A 14 -10.82 -13.69 6.36
CA ARG A 14 -12.17 -13.63 6.96
C ARG A 14 -12.85 -12.28 6.81
N THR A 15 -12.10 -11.21 6.56
CA THR A 15 -12.65 -9.88 6.34
C THR A 15 -13.42 -9.84 5.02
N SER A 16 -14.70 -9.44 5.09
CA SER A 16 -15.62 -9.42 3.96
C SER A 16 -16.48 -8.15 3.97
N PHE A 17 -16.94 -7.76 2.78
CA PHE A 17 -17.78 -6.58 2.60
C PHE A 17 -19.02 -6.58 3.50
N ASP A 18 -19.67 -7.73 3.68
CA ASP A 18 -20.91 -7.82 4.47
C ASP A 18 -20.68 -7.65 5.98
N GLY A 19 -19.42 -7.74 6.44
CA GLY A 19 -19.03 -7.45 7.81
C GLY A 19 -18.77 -5.97 8.08
N PHE A 20 -18.78 -5.10 7.05
CA PHE A 20 -18.47 -3.68 7.24
C PHE A 20 -19.66 -2.90 7.79
N SER A 21 -19.37 -2.05 8.78
CA SER A 21 -20.33 -1.07 9.29
C SER A 21 -20.61 0.02 8.24
N GLU A 22 -21.72 0.76 8.39
CA GLU A 22 -22.01 1.92 7.55
C GLU A 22 -20.88 2.96 7.57
N LYS A 23 -20.27 3.15 8.74
CA LYS A 23 -19.13 4.05 8.93
C LYS A 23 -17.92 3.59 8.12
N THR A 24 -17.56 2.32 8.22
CA THR A 24 -16.43 1.73 7.47
C THR A 24 -16.65 1.86 5.96
N LEU A 25 -17.87 1.60 5.48
CA LEU A 25 -18.21 1.78 4.06
C LEU A 25 -18.13 3.24 3.61
N HIS A 26 -18.60 4.17 4.45
CA HIS A 26 -18.53 5.60 4.17
C HIS A 26 -17.09 6.09 4.08
N GLU A 27 -16.24 5.74 5.05
CA GLU A 27 -14.82 6.14 5.05
C GLU A 27 -14.05 5.46 3.92
N THR A 28 -14.33 4.19 3.60
CA THR A 28 -13.74 3.52 2.43
C THR A 28 -14.07 4.26 1.14
N LYS A 29 -15.33 4.65 0.95
CA LYS A 29 -15.74 5.43 -0.23
C LYS A 29 -15.02 6.78 -0.29
N LYS A 30 -14.91 7.48 0.84
CA LYS A 30 -14.18 8.75 0.92
C LYS A 30 -12.70 8.58 0.57
N ALA A 31 -12.02 7.60 1.14
CA ALA A 31 -10.61 7.32 0.87
C ALA A 31 -10.34 7.02 -0.61
N VAL A 32 -11.20 6.23 -1.25
CA VAL A 32 -11.13 5.96 -2.70
C VAL A 32 -11.31 7.23 -3.53
N ILE A 33 -12.32 8.05 -3.23
CA ILE A 33 -12.59 9.30 -3.96
C ILE A 33 -11.45 10.30 -3.77
N ASP A 34 -10.99 10.48 -2.53
CA ASP A 34 -9.89 11.38 -2.16
C ASP A 34 -8.61 11.01 -2.91
N THR A 35 -8.24 9.74 -2.88
CA THR A 35 -7.03 9.23 -3.54
C THR A 35 -7.11 9.42 -5.06
N ILE A 36 -8.24 9.12 -5.70
CA ILE A 36 -8.43 9.38 -7.15
C ILE A 36 -8.34 10.89 -7.45
N GLY A 37 -8.89 11.74 -6.58
CA GLY A 37 -8.77 13.18 -6.68
C GLY A 37 -7.31 13.65 -6.63
N CYS A 38 -6.52 13.09 -5.71
CA CYS A 38 -5.10 13.37 -5.59
C CYS A 38 -4.31 12.91 -6.82
N MET A 39 -4.56 11.70 -7.34
CA MET A 39 -3.98 11.21 -8.60
C MET A 39 -4.24 12.19 -9.74
N LEU A 40 -5.51 12.59 -9.92
CA LEU A 40 -5.91 13.50 -10.99
C LEU A 40 -5.24 14.86 -10.85
N ALA A 41 -5.26 15.46 -9.66
CA ALA A 41 -4.60 16.74 -9.40
C ALA A 41 -3.08 16.65 -9.65
N GLY A 42 -2.47 15.55 -9.23
CA GLY A 42 -1.03 15.31 -9.33
C GLY A 42 -0.51 15.09 -10.74
N THR A 43 -1.35 14.71 -11.72
CA THR A 43 -0.95 14.66 -13.14
C THR A 43 -0.37 15.98 -13.66
N ARG A 44 -0.76 17.11 -13.07
CA ARG A 44 -0.30 18.45 -13.45
C ARG A 44 0.91 18.94 -12.64
N SER A 45 1.31 18.20 -11.60
CA SER A 45 2.46 18.52 -10.76
C SER A 45 3.78 18.23 -11.49
N PRO A 46 4.92 18.82 -11.05
CA PRO A 46 6.23 18.47 -11.59
C PRO A 46 6.57 16.98 -11.48
N ILE A 47 6.25 16.35 -10.34
CA ILE A 47 6.43 14.90 -10.12
C ILE A 47 5.62 14.11 -11.15
N GLY A 48 4.32 14.42 -11.28
CA GLY A 48 3.44 13.72 -12.20
C GLY A 48 3.88 13.84 -13.65
N LYS A 49 4.34 15.02 -14.09
CA LYS A 49 4.89 15.22 -15.45
C LYS A 49 6.14 14.37 -15.68
N ALA A 50 7.09 14.40 -14.73
CA ALA A 50 8.31 13.61 -14.83
C ALA A 50 8.01 12.10 -14.86
N THR A 51 7.09 11.63 -14.02
CA THR A 51 6.63 10.23 -14.03
C THR A 51 6.02 9.84 -15.37
N MET A 52 5.10 10.67 -15.91
CA MET A 52 4.46 10.39 -17.19
C MET A 52 5.46 10.33 -18.35
N GLU A 53 6.48 11.20 -18.34
CA GLU A 53 7.57 11.21 -19.30
C GLU A 53 8.40 9.91 -19.24
N VAL A 54 8.79 9.46 -18.03
CA VAL A 54 9.54 8.21 -17.85
C VAL A 54 8.81 7.00 -18.43
N PHE A 55 7.49 6.92 -18.22
CA PHE A 55 6.69 5.79 -18.70
C PHE A 55 6.07 6.00 -20.08
N GLU A 56 6.37 7.11 -20.78
CA GLU A 56 5.84 7.36 -22.12
C GLU A 56 6.28 6.29 -23.12
N GLY A 57 7.55 5.90 -23.06
CA GLY A 57 8.15 4.89 -23.95
C GLY A 57 7.90 3.44 -23.55
N PHE A 58 7.24 3.18 -22.42
CA PHE A 58 6.96 1.81 -21.97
C PHE A 58 5.78 1.22 -22.76
N GLY A 59 6.01 0.07 -23.38
CA GLY A 59 4.98 -0.71 -24.09
C GLY A 59 4.28 -1.74 -23.22
N GLY A 60 3.39 -2.52 -23.82
CA GLY A 60 2.70 -3.64 -23.17
C GLY A 60 1.20 -3.63 -23.43
N GLN A 61 0.50 -4.57 -22.78
CA GLN A 61 -0.94 -4.71 -22.96
C GLN A 61 -1.73 -3.58 -22.29
N PRO A 62 -2.82 -3.08 -22.89
CA PRO A 62 -3.64 -2.00 -22.35
C PRO A 62 -4.60 -2.53 -21.25
N GLU A 63 -4.03 -2.93 -20.11
CA GLU A 63 -4.76 -3.63 -19.04
C GLU A 63 -5.52 -2.69 -18.10
N SER A 64 -4.91 -1.57 -17.73
CA SER A 64 -5.43 -0.66 -16.71
C SER A 64 -5.18 0.80 -17.07
N SER A 65 -6.06 1.68 -16.60
CA SER A 65 -6.10 3.10 -16.93
C SER A 65 -5.08 3.91 -16.15
N VAL A 66 -4.47 4.88 -16.83
CA VAL A 66 -3.72 5.97 -16.19
C VAL A 66 -4.71 7.09 -15.86
N ILE A 67 -4.88 7.40 -14.57
CA ILE A 67 -5.83 8.43 -14.13
C ILE A 67 -5.43 9.79 -14.69
N GLY A 68 -6.41 10.54 -15.21
CA GLY A 68 -6.18 11.82 -15.88
C GLY A 68 -5.63 11.70 -17.32
N SER A 69 -5.60 10.49 -17.88
CA SER A 69 -5.23 10.22 -19.28
C SER A 69 -6.28 9.35 -19.97
N THR A 70 -6.21 9.26 -21.31
CA THR A 70 -6.98 8.28 -22.11
C THR A 70 -6.20 6.98 -22.34
N ARG A 71 -4.96 6.90 -21.86
CA ARG A 71 -4.08 5.74 -22.05
C ARG A 71 -4.42 4.60 -21.08
N LYS A 72 -4.31 3.37 -21.60
CA LYS A 72 -4.17 2.16 -20.79
C LYS A 72 -2.79 1.55 -20.98
N VAL A 73 -2.26 0.98 -19.92
CA VAL A 73 -0.91 0.38 -19.85
C VAL A 73 -0.99 -0.92 -19.02
N PRO A 74 0.08 -1.73 -18.93
CA PRO A 74 0.08 -2.90 -18.06
C PRO A 74 -0.25 -2.52 -16.62
N ALA A 75 -0.96 -3.39 -15.89
CA ALA A 75 -1.50 -3.04 -14.56
C ALA A 75 -0.42 -2.59 -13.56
N ALA A 76 0.77 -3.18 -13.59
CA ALA A 76 1.88 -2.76 -12.72
C ALA A 76 2.36 -1.33 -13.04
N ILE A 77 2.36 -0.95 -14.32
CA ILE A 77 2.75 0.38 -14.77
C ILE A 77 1.67 1.40 -14.43
N ALA A 78 0.39 1.06 -14.60
CA ALA A 78 -0.71 1.91 -14.19
C ALA A 78 -0.68 2.14 -12.67
N ALA A 79 -0.42 1.09 -11.88
CA ALA A 79 -0.26 1.20 -10.44
C ALA A 79 0.88 2.14 -10.05
N TYR A 80 2.04 2.03 -10.71
CA TYR A 80 3.17 2.94 -10.49
C TYR A 80 2.78 4.40 -10.76
N ILE A 81 2.28 4.68 -11.97
CA ILE A 81 2.00 6.05 -12.42
C ILE A 81 0.92 6.68 -11.53
N ASN A 82 -0.16 5.95 -11.27
CA ASN A 82 -1.25 6.44 -10.44
C ASN A 82 -0.78 6.69 -8.99
N ALA A 83 0.05 5.82 -8.42
CA ALA A 83 0.60 6.04 -7.08
C ALA A 83 1.51 7.27 -7.01
N GLU A 84 2.43 7.41 -7.96
CA GLU A 84 3.42 8.51 -7.95
C GLU A 84 2.77 9.87 -8.26
N THR A 85 1.76 9.89 -9.14
CA THR A 85 0.96 11.10 -9.35
C THR A 85 0.17 11.48 -8.10
N CYS A 86 -0.33 10.52 -7.32
CA CYS A 86 -1.07 10.79 -6.08
C CYS A 86 -0.30 11.64 -5.07
N VAL A 87 1.04 11.55 -5.05
CA VAL A 87 1.92 12.31 -4.14
C VAL A 87 2.03 13.79 -4.53
N GLY A 88 1.89 14.09 -5.82
CA GLY A 88 2.11 15.42 -6.40
C GLY A 88 1.46 16.60 -5.64
N PRO A 89 0.17 16.53 -5.26
CA PRO A 89 -0.49 17.61 -4.52
C PRO A 89 -0.22 17.62 -3.01
N ASP A 90 0.38 16.57 -2.44
CA ASP A 90 0.55 16.39 -0.98
C ASP A 90 -0.77 16.55 -0.20
N LEU A 91 -1.85 15.99 -0.75
CA LEU A 91 -3.23 16.08 -0.24
C LEU A 91 -3.83 14.75 0.21
N SER A 92 -3.10 13.64 0.02
CA SER A 92 -3.59 12.31 0.33
C SER A 92 -3.98 12.18 1.80
N ASP A 93 -4.88 11.23 2.04
CA ASP A 93 -5.28 10.80 3.37
C ASP A 93 -4.10 10.53 4.31
N ASN A 94 -4.42 10.53 5.59
CA ASN A 94 -3.43 10.33 6.63
C ASN A 94 -3.99 9.47 7.75
N TYR A 95 -3.16 8.57 8.26
CA TYR A 95 -3.39 7.80 9.46
C TYR A 95 -2.29 8.08 10.48
N GLN A 96 -2.68 8.59 11.64
CA GLN A 96 -1.76 8.98 12.71
C GLN A 96 -2.29 8.55 14.10
N PRO A 97 -2.26 7.25 14.42
CA PRO A 97 -2.58 6.76 15.75
C PRO A 97 -1.39 6.96 16.71
N GLU A 98 -1.65 7.48 17.91
CA GLU A 98 -0.70 7.50 19.03
C GLU A 98 0.74 7.93 18.65
N SER A 99 1.70 6.99 18.67
CA SER A 99 3.14 7.18 18.43
C SER A 99 3.59 6.87 17.00
N VAL A 100 2.68 6.50 16.09
CA VAL A 100 3.02 6.18 14.71
C VAL A 100 3.26 7.47 13.95
N ILE A 101 4.44 7.57 13.32
CA ILE A 101 4.71 8.66 12.39
C ILE A 101 3.72 8.53 11.22
N LEU A 102 3.08 9.63 10.84
CA LEU A 102 2.23 9.89 9.66
C LEU A 102 2.29 8.83 8.52
N SER A 103 1.24 8.02 8.33
CA SER A 103 1.14 7.09 7.18
C SER A 103 0.12 7.61 6.15
N HIS A 104 0.40 7.50 4.84
CA HIS A 104 -0.52 7.82 3.74
C HIS A 104 -1.00 6.54 3.06
N PRO A 105 -1.96 5.80 3.66
CA PRO A 105 -2.37 4.49 3.15
C PRO A 105 -3.09 4.56 1.79
N GLY A 106 -3.68 5.69 1.42
CA GLY A 106 -4.35 5.88 0.15
C GLY A 106 -3.42 5.72 -1.05
N GLU A 107 -2.33 6.47 -1.08
CA GLU A 107 -1.31 6.34 -2.12
C GLU A 107 -0.58 4.99 -2.07
N ALA A 108 -0.55 4.33 -0.91
CA ALA A 108 0.04 3.02 -0.76
C ALA A 108 -0.78 1.89 -1.40
N VAL A 109 -2.10 1.88 -1.18
CA VAL A 109 -2.94 0.70 -1.46
C VAL A 109 -3.80 0.87 -2.71
N ILE A 110 -4.50 2.00 -2.81
CA ILE A 110 -5.56 2.18 -3.80
C ILE A 110 -5.07 2.10 -5.26
N PRO A 111 -3.90 2.66 -5.65
CA PRO A 111 -3.42 2.58 -7.03
C PRO A 111 -3.26 1.14 -7.55
N ALA A 112 -2.62 0.27 -6.78
CA ALA A 112 -2.40 -1.13 -7.14
C ALA A 112 -3.71 -1.94 -7.17
N VAL A 113 -4.58 -1.73 -6.17
CA VAL A 113 -5.88 -2.41 -6.10
C VAL A 113 -6.78 -1.97 -7.25
N LEU A 114 -6.82 -0.67 -7.59
CA LEU A 114 -7.57 -0.17 -8.75
C LEU A 114 -7.04 -0.75 -10.06
N ALA A 115 -5.72 -0.78 -10.25
CA ALA A 115 -5.12 -1.29 -11.48
C ALA A 115 -5.45 -2.77 -11.70
N LEU A 116 -5.24 -3.63 -10.69
CA LEU A 116 -5.60 -5.04 -10.79
C LEU A 116 -7.11 -5.26 -10.82
N GLY A 117 -7.89 -4.45 -10.09
CA GLY A 117 -9.34 -4.51 -10.08
C GLY A 117 -9.92 -4.24 -11.46
N GLU A 118 -9.44 -3.22 -12.17
CA GLU A 118 -9.83 -2.94 -13.56
C GLU A 118 -9.43 -4.09 -14.49
N LYS A 119 -8.18 -4.56 -14.40
CA LYS A 119 -7.69 -5.67 -15.22
C LYS A 119 -8.52 -6.94 -15.05
N LYS A 120 -8.96 -7.24 -13.83
CA LYS A 120 -9.75 -8.43 -13.50
C LYS A 120 -11.26 -8.23 -13.73
N GLY A 121 -11.74 -6.99 -13.82
CA GLY A 121 -13.17 -6.68 -13.88
C GLY A 121 -13.88 -6.86 -12.52
N CYS A 122 -13.22 -6.47 -11.42
CA CYS A 122 -13.75 -6.62 -10.07
C CYS A 122 -14.94 -5.71 -9.77
N THR A 123 -15.76 -6.13 -8.82
CA THR A 123 -16.88 -5.34 -8.31
C THR A 123 -16.40 -4.30 -7.29
N LEU A 124 -17.26 -3.32 -6.98
CA LEU A 124 -17.01 -2.40 -5.86
C LEU A 124 -16.85 -3.14 -4.51
N ARG A 125 -17.53 -4.28 -4.34
CA ARG A 125 -17.42 -5.09 -3.11
C ARG A 125 -16.03 -5.68 -2.94
N ASP A 126 -15.47 -6.19 -4.04
CA ASP A 126 -14.09 -6.70 -4.07
C ASP A 126 -13.09 -5.57 -3.82
N LEU A 127 -13.29 -4.43 -4.51
CA LEU A 127 -12.45 -3.25 -4.37
C LEU A 127 -12.42 -2.74 -2.92
N TYR A 128 -13.59 -2.53 -2.30
CA TYR A 128 -13.66 -1.99 -0.94
C TYR A 128 -13.08 -2.96 0.07
N THR A 129 -13.34 -4.27 -0.09
CA THR A 129 -12.74 -5.28 0.79
C THR A 129 -11.21 -5.25 0.69
N ALA A 130 -10.65 -5.19 -0.52
CA ALA A 130 -9.21 -5.14 -0.75
C ALA A 130 -8.56 -3.86 -0.20
N VAL A 131 -9.24 -2.71 -0.34
CA VAL A 131 -8.79 -1.43 0.23
C VAL A 131 -8.75 -1.52 1.75
N VAL A 132 -9.83 -1.97 2.40
CA VAL A 132 -9.89 -2.06 3.87
C VAL A 132 -8.79 -2.96 4.42
N VAL A 133 -8.59 -4.16 3.87
CA VAL A 133 -7.53 -5.05 4.38
C VAL A 133 -6.12 -4.53 4.08
N GLY A 134 -5.94 -3.80 2.98
CA GLY A 134 -4.66 -3.12 2.69
C GLY A 134 -4.36 -2.05 3.73
N TYR A 135 -5.37 -1.23 4.08
CA TYR A 135 -5.24 -0.19 5.11
C TYR A 135 -4.94 -0.79 6.49
N GLU A 136 -5.64 -1.87 6.86
CA GLU A 136 -5.34 -2.63 8.07
C GLU A 136 -3.88 -3.10 8.06
N THR A 137 -3.41 -3.66 6.94
CA THR A 137 -2.02 -4.13 6.81
C THR A 137 -1.02 -3.00 6.99
N ALA A 138 -1.25 -1.85 6.34
CA ALA A 138 -0.37 -0.68 6.49
C ALA A 138 -0.31 -0.21 7.95
N GLY A 139 -1.46 0.10 8.54
CA GLY A 139 -1.51 0.71 9.88
C GLY A 139 -1.06 -0.24 10.98
N ARG A 140 -1.44 -1.51 10.92
CA ARG A 140 -1.11 -2.49 11.96
C ARG A 140 0.34 -2.92 11.92
N TYR A 141 0.90 -3.13 10.73
CA TYR A 141 2.33 -3.44 10.63
C TYR A 141 3.17 -2.23 11.03
N ALA A 142 2.77 -1.00 10.67
CA ALA A 142 3.43 0.21 11.15
C ALA A 142 3.43 0.28 12.69
N LEU A 143 2.27 0.07 13.34
CA LEU A 143 2.15 0.00 14.80
C LEU A 143 3.04 -1.08 15.42
N ALA A 144 3.11 -2.26 14.80
CA ALA A 144 3.87 -3.38 15.32
C ALA A 144 5.39 -3.14 15.35
N ILE A 145 5.91 -2.19 14.57
CA ILE A 145 7.35 -1.90 14.48
C ILE A 145 7.75 -0.55 15.10
N GLU A 146 6.85 0.17 15.78
CA GLU A 146 7.23 1.40 16.48
C GLU A 146 7.84 1.11 17.88
N PRO A 147 8.75 1.96 18.38
CA PRO A 147 9.39 3.07 17.67
C PRO A 147 10.40 2.58 16.62
N ARG A 148 10.40 3.21 15.44
CA ARG A 148 11.46 3.02 14.43
C ARG A 148 12.79 3.62 14.88
N ARG A 149 13.89 3.18 14.24
CA ARG A 149 15.21 3.78 14.43
C ARG A 149 15.17 5.27 14.06
N PRO A 150 15.78 6.18 14.83
CA PRO A 150 15.70 7.63 14.60
C PRO A 150 16.16 8.10 13.21
N GLU A 151 17.04 7.34 12.55
CA GLU A 151 17.55 7.66 11.22
C GLU A 151 16.53 7.33 10.12
N VAL A 152 15.65 6.37 10.36
CA VAL A 152 14.68 5.83 9.39
C VAL A 152 13.44 6.71 9.36
N TYR A 153 13.11 7.22 8.18
CA TYR A 153 11.97 8.12 8.00
C TYR A 153 10.83 7.50 7.17
N SER A 154 11.17 6.64 6.21
CA SER A 154 10.25 6.19 5.15
C SER A 154 9.23 5.12 5.55
N PHE A 155 8.16 5.08 4.76
CA PHE A 155 7.01 4.17 4.84
C PHE A 155 7.01 3.07 3.75
N SER A 156 8.07 3.00 2.94
CA SER A 156 8.12 2.18 1.72
C SER A 156 7.84 0.69 1.91
N THR A 157 8.33 0.07 2.99
CA THR A 157 8.21 -1.38 3.20
C THR A 157 6.77 -1.80 3.44
N HIS A 158 6.08 -1.13 4.35
CA HIS A 158 4.70 -1.47 4.68
C HIS A 158 3.71 -1.01 3.61
N TYR A 159 4.04 0.00 2.79
CA TYR A 159 3.26 0.31 1.59
C TYR A 159 3.24 -0.88 0.62
N THR A 160 4.39 -1.50 0.36
CA THR A 160 4.46 -2.67 -0.52
C THR A 160 3.69 -3.86 0.06
N LEU A 161 3.81 -4.11 1.36
CA LEU A 161 3.06 -5.17 2.03
C LEU A 161 1.54 -4.94 1.95
N ALA A 162 1.10 -3.72 2.24
CA ALA A 162 -0.30 -3.32 2.23
C ALA A 162 -0.93 -3.44 0.84
N ALA A 163 -0.25 -2.90 -0.17
CA ALA A 163 -0.65 -3.02 -1.56
C ALA A 163 -0.71 -4.49 -1.99
N ALA A 164 0.27 -5.31 -1.62
CA ALA A 164 0.30 -6.72 -1.98
C ALA A 164 -0.86 -7.50 -1.36
N VAL A 165 -1.22 -7.23 -0.11
CA VAL A 165 -2.41 -7.83 0.53
C VAL A 165 -3.69 -7.44 -0.22
N GLY A 166 -3.85 -6.16 -0.58
CA GLY A 166 -4.97 -5.72 -1.42
C GLY A 166 -5.00 -6.41 -2.79
N CYS A 167 -3.85 -6.50 -3.47
CA CYS A 167 -3.70 -7.21 -4.74
C CYS A 167 -4.06 -8.68 -4.63
N GLY A 168 -3.63 -9.37 -3.58
CA GLY A 168 -3.94 -10.78 -3.34
C GLY A 168 -5.44 -11.02 -3.10
N LYS A 169 -6.12 -10.11 -2.37
CA LYS A 169 -7.58 -10.10 -2.26
C LYS A 169 -8.26 -9.94 -3.60
N ILE A 170 -7.81 -8.99 -4.43
CA ILE A 170 -8.34 -8.80 -5.78
C ILE A 170 -8.16 -10.07 -6.61
N LEU A 171 -6.99 -10.72 -6.55
CA LEU A 171 -6.72 -11.91 -7.33
C LEU A 171 -7.44 -13.16 -6.80
N GLY A 172 -7.90 -13.15 -5.55
CA GLY A 172 -8.63 -14.26 -4.94
C GLY A 172 -7.71 -15.37 -4.44
N PHE A 173 -6.55 -15.00 -3.91
CA PHE A 173 -5.59 -15.93 -3.34
C PHE A 173 -6.18 -16.70 -2.15
N SER A 174 -5.77 -17.96 -2.03
CA SER A 174 -5.94 -18.78 -0.82
C SER A 174 -5.11 -18.24 0.35
N ASP A 175 -5.32 -18.79 1.55
CA ASP A 175 -4.55 -18.44 2.76
C ASP A 175 -3.04 -18.61 2.53
N GLU A 176 -2.65 -19.75 1.95
CA GLU A 176 -1.24 -20.04 1.65
C GLU A 176 -0.65 -19.10 0.58
N GLU A 177 -1.39 -18.80 -0.49
CA GLU A 177 -0.94 -17.85 -1.51
C GLU A 177 -0.81 -16.43 -0.94
N MET A 178 -1.67 -16.03 -0.01
CA MET A 178 -1.56 -14.74 0.68
C MET A 178 -0.30 -14.66 1.55
N GLU A 179 0.03 -15.71 2.29
CA GLU A 179 1.28 -15.80 3.05
C GLU A 179 2.52 -15.65 2.14
N LYS A 180 2.55 -16.41 1.03
CA LYS A 180 3.65 -16.34 0.04
C LYS A 180 3.75 -14.97 -0.62
N ASN A 181 2.60 -14.36 -0.92
CA ASN A 181 2.50 -13.05 -1.54
C ASN A 181 3.04 -11.96 -0.62
N LEU A 182 2.73 -12.04 0.67
CA LEU A 182 3.32 -11.14 1.66
C LEU A 182 4.85 -11.32 1.70
N GLY A 183 5.35 -12.56 1.77
CA GLY A 183 6.79 -12.82 1.75
C GLY A 183 7.50 -12.31 0.50
N MET A 184 6.89 -12.50 -0.68
CA MET A 184 7.41 -11.96 -1.94
C MET A 184 7.40 -10.43 -1.96
N ALA A 185 6.33 -9.82 -1.45
CA ALA A 185 6.24 -8.36 -1.32
C ALA A 185 7.32 -7.80 -0.40
N GLY A 186 7.62 -8.48 0.71
CA GLY A 186 8.74 -8.12 1.60
C GLY A 186 10.09 -8.16 0.89
N ALA A 187 10.32 -9.13 0.01
CA ALA A 187 11.55 -9.23 -0.78
C ALA A 187 11.68 -8.14 -1.87
N LEU A 188 10.55 -7.69 -2.42
CA LEU A 188 10.50 -6.63 -3.45
C LEU A 188 10.28 -5.22 -2.88
N ALA A 189 10.17 -5.10 -1.56
CA ALA A 189 9.97 -3.83 -0.89
C ALA A 189 11.20 -2.93 -1.02
N SER A 190 10.99 -1.65 -1.32
CA SER A 190 12.08 -0.67 -1.33
C SER A 190 12.59 -0.44 0.09
N LEU A 191 13.92 -0.29 0.21
CA LEU A 191 14.57 0.02 1.49
C LEU A 191 14.05 1.34 2.05
N PRO A 192 13.88 1.45 3.38
CA PRO A 192 13.54 2.73 4.00
C PRO A 192 14.62 3.77 3.73
N VAL A 193 14.21 5.02 3.47
CA VAL A 193 15.13 6.15 3.34
C VAL A 193 15.29 6.89 4.67
N THR A 194 16.47 7.51 4.85
CA THR A 194 16.73 8.38 5.99
C THR A 194 16.16 9.78 5.78
N GLY A 195 15.91 10.51 6.86
CA GLY A 195 15.48 11.92 6.77
C GLY A 195 16.50 12.82 6.04
N GLN A 196 17.79 12.44 6.06
CA GLN A 196 18.84 13.13 5.32
C GLN A 196 18.79 12.83 3.82
N MET A 197 18.58 11.56 3.44
CA MET A 197 18.43 11.15 2.03
C MET A 197 17.18 11.75 1.41
N TRP A 198 16.07 11.78 2.15
CA TRP A 198 14.85 12.46 1.71
C TRP A 198 15.05 13.98 1.60
N GLY A 199 15.98 14.54 2.38
CA GLY A 199 16.26 15.97 2.36
C GLY A 199 15.18 16.79 3.08
N PHE A 200 14.54 16.24 4.12
CA PHE A 200 13.44 16.93 4.84
C PHE A 200 13.82 18.35 5.33
N ARG A 201 15.11 18.56 5.62
CA ARG A 201 15.66 19.84 6.10
C ARG A 201 16.35 20.69 5.01
N LYS A 202 16.40 20.24 3.75
CA LYS A 202 17.04 20.95 2.63
C LYS A 202 16.06 21.09 1.47
N ARG A 203 16.04 22.26 0.81
CA ARG A 203 15.18 22.49 -0.37
C ARG A 203 16.03 22.56 -1.65
N PRO A 204 15.55 22.03 -2.79
CA PRO A 204 14.33 21.23 -2.92
C PRO A 204 14.47 19.89 -2.17
N ALA A 205 13.37 19.44 -1.56
CA ALA A 205 13.33 18.11 -0.94
C ALA A 205 13.29 17.06 -2.06
N SER A 206 13.79 15.86 -1.77
CA SER A 206 13.72 14.75 -2.71
C SER A 206 12.27 14.32 -2.92
N TRP A 207 11.88 14.07 -4.17
CA TRP A 207 10.59 13.46 -4.51
C TRP A 207 10.52 11.97 -4.19
N HIS A 208 11.63 11.37 -3.75
CA HIS A 208 11.68 9.97 -3.28
C HIS A 208 10.98 9.76 -1.92
N ARG A 209 9.98 10.59 -1.58
CA ARG A 209 9.19 10.46 -0.35
C ARG A 209 8.38 9.18 -0.46
N ASP A 210 8.68 8.19 0.37
CA ASP A 210 7.98 6.89 0.51
C ASP A 210 7.91 6.00 -0.75
N MET A 211 8.22 6.53 -1.93
CA MET A 211 8.28 5.84 -3.22
C MET A 211 7.02 5.00 -3.52
N PRO A 212 5.81 5.55 -3.38
CA PRO A 212 4.58 4.76 -3.52
C PRO A 212 4.43 4.19 -4.93
N GLY A 213 4.97 4.84 -5.97
CA GLY A 213 5.08 4.26 -7.32
C GLY A 213 5.76 2.88 -7.33
N HIS A 214 6.95 2.80 -6.72
CA HIS A 214 7.69 1.54 -6.60
C HIS A 214 6.98 0.53 -5.69
N SER A 215 6.42 0.95 -4.56
CA SER A 215 5.70 0.04 -3.67
C SER A 215 4.49 -0.61 -4.35
N ASN A 216 3.69 0.18 -5.07
CA ASN A 216 2.52 -0.31 -5.80
C ASN A 216 2.93 -1.21 -6.98
N PHE A 217 3.97 -0.84 -7.72
CA PHE A 217 4.52 -1.69 -8.79
C PHE A 217 5.01 -3.03 -8.23
N SER A 218 5.86 -3.00 -7.20
CA SER A 218 6.42 -4.19 -6.57
C SER A 218 5.33 -5.10 -6.02
N ALA A 219 4.27 -4.54 -5.42
CA ALA A 219 3.13 -5.31 -4.95
C ALA A 219 2.38 -6.02 -6.07
N VAL A 220 2.10 -5.33 -7.18
CA VAL A 220 1.48 -5.96 -8.35
C VAL A 220 2.38 -7.08 -8.88
N ILE A 221 3.69 -6.84 -9.03
CA ILE A 221 4.64 -7.86 -9.50
C ILE A 221 4.73 -9.04 -8.54
N ALA A 222 4.82 -8.82 -7.23
CA ALA A 222 4.84 -9.87 -6.20
C ALA A 222 3.61 -10.78 -6.33
N SER A 223 2.43 -10.19 -6.45
CA SER A 223 1.21 -10.95 -6.63
C SER A 223 1.17 -11.68 -7.97
N GLN A 224 1.71 -11.11 -9.05
CA GLN A 224 1.83 -11.84 -10.31
C GLN A 224 2.76 -13.05 -10.21
N TYR A 225 3.87 -12.96 -9.47
CA TYR A 225 4.75 -14.12 -9.21
C TYR A 225 4.00 -15.25 -8.51
N ILE A 226 3.29 -14.95 -7.42
CA ILE A 226 2.56 -15.98 -6.68
C ILE A 226 1.44 -16.58 -7.53
N ARG A 227 0.71 -15.75 -8.29
CA ARG A 227 -0.31 -16.23 -9.23
C ARG A 227 0.27 -17.17 -10.30
N ALA A 228 1.54 -16.99 -10.66
CA ALA A 228 2.24 -17.85 -11.60
C ALA A 228 2.84 -19.13 -10.95
N GLY A 229 2.61 -19.36 -9.66
CA GLY A 229 3.09 -20.53 -8.93
C GLY A 229 4.51 -20.37 -8.37
N PHE A 230 5.02 -19.14 -8.24
CA PHE A 230 6.31 -18.90 -7.59
C PHE A 230 6.22 -19.22 -6.09
N GLU A 231 7.25 -19.87 -5.54
CA GLU A 231 7.31 -20.21 -4.11
C GLU A 231 7.90 -19.05 -3.30
N GLY A 232 7.15 -18.57 -2.31
CA GLY A 232 7.54 -17.44 -1.45
C GLY A 232 7.66 -17.83 0.03
N SER A 233 8.34 -17.01 0.83
CA SER A 233 8.35 -17.18 2.28
C SER A 233 6.94 -17.04 2.86
N ARG A 234 6.59 -17.90 3.81
CA ARG A 234 5.28 -17.95 4.48
C ARG A 234 5.31 -17.49 5.94
N SER A 235 6.35 -16.76 6.32
CA SER A 235 6.60 -16.40 7.72
C SER A 235 7.14 -14.99 7.89
N LEU A 236 6.89 -14.07 6.94
CA LEU A 236 7.51 -12.74 6.92
C LEU A 236 7.28 -11.94 8.23
N LEU A 237 6.12 -12.07 8.86
CA LEU A 237 5.79 -11.33 10.08
C LEU A 237 6.24 -12.05 11.36
N ASP A 238 6.82 -13.24 11.23
CA ASP A 238 7.32 -13.99 12.37
C ASP A 238 8.67 -13.40 12.84
N PRO A 239 8.87 -13.21 14.16
CA PRO A 239 10.04 -12.56 14.74
C PRO A 239 11.38 -13.11 14.24
N GLU A 240 11.44 -14.41 13.95
CA GLU A 240 12.62 -15.15 13.50
C GLU A 240 13.12 -14.69 12.13
N THR A 241 12.28 -14.08 11.31
CA THR A 241 12.70 -13.51 10.02
C THR A 241 13.42 -12.18 10.16
N GLU A 242 13.25 -11.53 11.31
CA GLU A 242 13.83 -10.22 11.61
C GLU A 242 13.50 -9.14 10.56
N PHE A 243 12.42 -9.32 9.79
CA PHE A 243 12.06 -8.38 8.72
C PHE A 243 11.85 -6.95 9.26
N TYR A 244 11.33 -6.80 10.49
CA TYR A 244 11.21 -5.51 11.17
C TYR A 244 12.55 -4.76 11.34
N LYS A 245 13.67 -5.49 11.50
CA LYS A 245 15.02 -4.90 11.56
C LYS A 245 15.44 -4.30 10.23
N ILE A 246 15.11 -4.98 9.13
CA ILE A 246 15.38 -4.52 7.77
C ILE A 246 14.43 -3.37 7.39
N ALA A 247 13.19 -3.42 7.89
CA ALA A 247 12.21 -2.34 7.80
C ALA A 247 12.56 -1.12 8.66
N GLY A 248 13.65 -1.17 9.44
CA GLY A 248 14.23 -0.03 10.12
C GLY A 248 13.83 0.15 11.58
N SER A 249 13.43 -0.93 12.26
CA SER A 249 13.11 -0.90 13.69
C SER A 249 13.90 -1.93 14.50
N ASP A 250 14.26 -1.59 15.73
CA ASP A 250 14.77 -2.55 16.72
C ASP A 250 13.67 -3.11 17.63
N HIS A 251 12.42 -2.70 17.39
CA HIS A 251 11.25 -3.06 18.15
C HIS A 251 10.26 -3.84 17.29
N PHE A 252 9.69 -4.90 17.87
CA PHE A 252 8.59 -5.62 17.28
C PHE A 252 7.61 -6.08 18.35
N ASN A 253 6.38 -5.60 18.26
CA ASN A 253 5.28 -6.04 19.10
C ASN A 253 4.16 -6.63 18.23
N PRO A 254 4.08 -7.97 18.11
CA PRO A 254 3.12 -8.63 17.23
C PRO A 254 1.66 -8.45 17.67
N ASP A 255 1.38 -8.05 18.92
CA ASP A 255 0.01 -7.84 19.40
C ASP A 255 -0.73 -6.76 18.57
N HIS A 256 -0.01 -5.75 18.09
CA HIS A 256 -0.58 -4.70 17.24
C HIS A 256 -1.09 -5.21 15.89
N LEU A 257 -0.59 -6.36 15.41
CA LEU A 257 -1.04 -6.96 14.15
C LEU A 257 -2.50 -7.38 14.21
N LEU A 258 -3.02 -7.78 15.37
CA LEU A 258 -4.37 -8.33 15.50
C LEU A 258 -5.28 -7.57 16.47
N LYS A 259 -4.72 -6.65 17.27
CA LYS A 259 -5.47 -5.87 18.27
C LYS A 259 -6.72 -5.22 17.67
N ASP A 260 -7.88 -5.54 18.23
CA ASP A 260 -9.19 -4.97 17.87
C ASP A 260 -9.61 -5.11 16.39
N TRP A 261 -9.03 -6.08 15.65
CA TRP A 261 -9.46 -6.39 14.29
C TRP A 261 -10.96 -6.70 14.21
N GLY A 262 -11.64 -6.09 13.25
CA GLY A 262 -13.09 -6.25 13.03
C GLY A 262 -13.98 -5.47 13.99
N LYS A 263 -13.43 -4.86 15.06
CA LYS A 263 -14.15 -3.90 15.90
C LYS A 263 -13.95 -2.46 15.41
N LYS A 264 -12.73 -2.17 14.94
CA LYS A 264 -12.32 -0.87 14.43
C LYS A 264 -11.26 -1.08 13.35
N TYR A 265 -11.48 -0.49 12.19
CA TYR A 265 -10.55 -0.55 11.08
C TYR A 265 -9.67 0.71 11.04
N VAL A 266 -8.46 0.62 10.51
CA VAL A 266 -7.55 1.76 10.26
C VAL A 266 -8.24 2.81 9.40
N ILE A 267 -9.00 2.37 8.39
CA ILE A 267 -9.76 3.26 7.49
C ILE A 267 -10.81 4.11 8.22
N ASP A 268 -11.22 3.68 9.42
CA ASP A 268 -12.19 4.40 10.25
C ASP A 268 -11.58 5.58 11.02
N GLU A 269 -10.26 5.76 10.96
CA GLU A 269 -9.50 6.72 11.77
C GLU A 269 -8.68 7.70 10.91
N LEU A 270 -9.01 7.80 9.63
CA LEU A 270 -8.30 8.68 8.70
C LEU A 270 -8.57 10.15 8.97
N THR A 271 -7.58 10.97 8.66
CA THR A 271 -7.74 12.41 8.44
C THR A 271 -7.49 12.73 6.97
N PHE A 272 -8.26 13.67 6.43
CA PHE A 272 -8.12 14.14 5.05
C PHE A 272 -7.61 15.57 5.06
N LYS A 273 -6.55 15.86 4.30
CA LYS A 273 -5.97 17.19 4.25
C LYS A 273 -6.92 18.16 3.55
N GLN A 274 -7.10 19.35 4.13
CA GLN A 274 -7.92 20.41 3.52
C GLN A 274 -7.13 21.31 2.57
N VAL A 275 -5.80 21.34 2.72
CA VAL A 275 -4.88 22.18 1.95
C VAL A 275 -3.60 21.41 1.64
N PRO A 276 -2.94 21.67 0.49
CA PRO A 276 -1.73 20.97 0.07
C PRO A 276 -0.54 21.43 0.93
N THR A 277 -0.16 20.63 1.93
CA THR A 277 0.91 20.96 2.90
C THR A 277 1.58 19.73 3.49
#